data_AF-A0A927KP87-F1
#
_entry.id   AF-A0A927KP87-F1
#
_cell.length_a   1.000
_cell.length_b   1.000
_cell.length_c   1.000
_cell.angle_alpha   90.00
_cell.angle_beta   90.00
_cell.angle_gamma   90.00
#
_symmetry.space_group_name_H-M   'P 1'
#
loop_
_entity.id
_entity.type
_entity.pdbx_description
1 polymer ?
#
loop_
_entity_poly.entity_id
_entity_poly.type
_entity_poly.pdbx_seq_one_letter_code
_entity_poly.pdbx_strand_id
1 'polypeptide(L)'
;MDIQRYHQDHADILRQIEALRELSRAGIADNAEAIGELIVTTASRIKFHLAAEDQVLYPALVQSGDTQVAALGARYRDEMHGLAEEFAGFVGKWRVPARVAADPEGFRAGANTVLRRLFERLKREDAELYPAAEQL
;
A
#
# COMPACT_ATOMS: atom_id res chain seq x y z
N MET A 1 -12.37 16.03 -7.90
CA MET A 1 -11.86 14.71 -7.46
C MET A 1 -12.17 14.57 -5.99
N ASP A 2 -12.65 13.41 -5.53
CA ASP A 2 -12.96 13.23 -4.10
C ASP A 2 -11.73 12.73 -3.34
N ILE A 3 -10.95 13.67 -2.79
CA ILE A 3 -9.76 13.35 -1.98
C ILE A 3 -10.10 12.60 -0.69
N GLN A 4 -11.32 12.79 -0.15
CA GLN A 4 -11.77 12.09 1.04
C GLN A 4 -11.85 10.57 0.82
N ARG A 5 -12.15 10.14 -0.41
CA ARG A 5 -12.14 8.72 -0.77
C ARG A 5 -10.75 8.09 -0.63
N TYR A 6 -9.70 8.80 -1.06
CA TYR A 6 -8.32 8.30 -0.96
C TYR A 6 -7.85 8.23 0.50
N HIS A 7 -8.20 9.22 1.33
CA HIS A 7 -7.95 9.16 2.78
C HIS A 7 -8.65 7.97 3.45
N GLN A 8 -9.88 7.64 3.03
CA GLN A 8 -10.57 6.45 3.54
C GLN A 8 -9.86 5.16 3.11
N ASP A 9 -9.43 5.07 1.84
CA ASP A 9 -8.65 3.94 1.36
C ASP A 9 -7.34 3.77 2.16
N HIS A 10 -6.63 4.87 2.46
CA HIS A 10 -5.44 4.87 3.33
C HIS A 10 -5.75 4.35 4.73
N ALA A 11 -6.81 4.86 5.37
CA ALA A 11 -7.23 4.40 6.69
C ALA A 11 -7.53 2.89 6.70
N ASP A 12 -8.17 2.39 5.64
CA ASP A 12 -8.50 0.97 5.49
C ASP A 12 -7.28 0.09 5.30
N ILE A 13 -6.32 0.53 4.47
CA ILE A 13 -5.05 -0.17 4.25
C ILE A 13 -4.26 -0.21 5.57
N LEU A 14 -4.16 0.90 6.30
CA LEU A 14 -3.48 0.96 7.59
C LEU A 14 -4.09 0.02 8.63
N ARG A 15 -5.42 -0.08 8.68
CA ARG A 15 -6.11 -1.04 9.56
C ARG A 15 -5.76 -2.49 9.22
N GLN A 16 -5.65 -2.83 7.93
CA GLN A 16 -5.25 -4.18 7.51
C GLN A 16 -3.78 -4.48 7.83
N ILE A 17 -2.89 -3.49 7.67
CA ILE A 17 -1.48 -3.62 8.07
C ILE A 17 -1.39 -3.92 9.56
N GLU A 18 -2.14 -3.19 10.41
CA GLU A 18 -2.12 -3.46 11.85
C GLU A 18 -2.70 -4.83 12.19
N ALA A 19 -3.80 -5.25 11.57
CA ALA A 19 -4.34 -6.59 11.76
C ALA A 19 -3.33 -7.70 11.40
N LEU A 20 -2.54 -7.50 10.34
CA LEU A 20 -1.48 -8.44 9.94
C LEU A 20 -0.35 -8.49 10.98
N ARG A 21 -0.02 -7.35 11.59
CA ARG A 21 0.96 -7.27 12.69
C ARG A 21 0.45 -7.99 13.94
N GLU A 22 -0.82 -7.84 14.28
CA GLU A 22 -1.43 -8.53 15.41
C GLU A 22 -1.43 -10.05 15.24
N LEU A 23 -1.85 -10.56 14.07
CA LEU A 23 -1.75 -11.99 13.75
C LEU A 23 -0.30 -12.51 13.82
N SER A 24 0.65 -11.71 13.32
CA SER A 24 2.08 -12.05 13.36
C SER A 24 2.67 -12.07 14.77
N ARG A 25 2.13 -11.26 15.68
CA ARG A 25 2.50 -11.23 17.11
C ARG A 25 1.86 -12.39 17.87
N ALA A 26 0.62 -12.75 17.53
CA ALA A 26 -0.11 -13.86 18.12
C ALA A 26 0.44 -15.25 17.71
N GLY A 27 1.19 -15.33 16.61
CA GLY A 27 1.89 -16.53 16.19
C GLY A 27 1.72 -16.77 14.69
N ILE A 28 2.78 -16.59 13.90
CA ILE A 28 2.69 -16.63 12.43
C ILE A 28 2.26 -18.00 11.90
N ALA A 29 2.84 -19.09 12.43
CA ALA A 29 2.52 -20.45 11.97
C ALA A 29 1.07 -20.83 12.34
N ASP A 30 0.65 -20.53 13.56
CA ASP A 30 -0.70 -20.83 14.06
C ASP A 30 -1.79 -20.01 13.36
N ASN A 31 -1.44 -18.81 12.88
CA ASN A 31 -2.35 -17.91 12.16
C ASN A 31 -2.13 -17.90 10.64
N ALA A 32 -1.42 -18.88 10.08
CA ALA A 32 -0.99 -18.86 8.67
C ALA A 32 -2.15 -18.74 7.67
N GLU A 33 -3.31 -19.34 7.98
CA GLU A 33 -4.53 -19.24 7.16
C GLU A 33 -5.08 -17.81 7.15
N ALA A 34 -5.34 -17.24 8.33
CA ALA A 34 -5.80 -15.87 8.49
C ALA A 34 -4.82 -14.85 7.88
N ILE A 35 -3.52 -15.08 8.03
CA ILE A 35 -2.47 -14.26 7.41
C ILE A 35 -2.55 -14.33 5.88
N GLY A 36 -2.68 -15.52 5.30
CA GLY A 36 -2.80 -15.71 3.86
C GLY A 36 -4.02 -14.98 3.27
N GLU A 37 -5.18 -15.12 3.91
CA GLU A 37 -6.41 -14.43 3.52
C GLU A 37 -6.28 -12.91 3.64
N LEU A 38 -5.70 -12.43 4.74
CA LEU A 38 -5.50 -11.00 4.96
C LEU A 38 -4.54 -10.41 3.93
N ILE A 39 -3.48 -11.13 3.54
CA ILE A 39 -2.58 -10.72 2.45
C ILE A 39 -3.35 -10.55 1.14
N VAL A 40 -4.22 -11.49 0.77
CA VAL A 40 -5.00 -11.44 -0.49
C VAL A 40 -5.98 -10.26 -0.48
N THR A 41 -6.70 -10.06 0.62
CA THR A 41 -7.67 -8.97 0.76
C THR A 41 -6.99 -7.60 0.78
N THR A 42 -5.86 -7.48 1.47
CA THR A 42 -5.04 -6.25 1.50
C THR A 42 -4.47 -5.95 0.13
N ALA A 43 -3.96 -6.96 -0.58
CA ALA A 43 -3.40 -6.79 -1.91
C ALA A 43 -4.43 -6.32 -2.94
N SER A 44 -5.64 -6.85 -2.89
CA SER A 44 -6.73 -6.39 -3.75
C SER A 44 -7.05 -4.92 -3.52
N ARG A 45 -7.17 -4.49 -2.26
CA ARG A 45 -7.46 -3.09 -1.92
C ARG A 45 -6.38 -2.12 -2.37
N ILE A 46 -5.12 -2.43 -2.07
CA ILE A 46 -3.97 -1.63 -2.53
C ILE A 46 -4.02 -1.54 -4.06
N LYS A 47 -4.20 -2.65 -4.78
CA LYS A 47 -4.27 -2.63 -6.24
C LYS A 47 -5.38 -1.70 -6.78
N PHE A 48 -6.57 -1.71 -6.17
CA PHE A 48 -7.65 -0.82 -6.58
C PHE A 48 -7.36 0.65 -6.28
N HIS A 49 -6.82 0.94 -5.09
CA HIS A 49 -6.40 2.27 -4.70
C HIS A 49 -5.36 2.84 -5.68
N LEU A 50 -4.33 2.07 -5.99
CA LEU A 50 -3.28 2.47 -6.94
C LEU A 50 -3.82 2.70 -8.35
N ALA A 51 -4.75 1.86 -8.81
CA ALA A 51 -5.38 2.06 -10.11
C ALA A 51 -6.18 3.36 -10.17
N ALA A 52 -6.85 3.74 -9.07
CA ALA A 52 -7.56 5.01 -8.99
C ALA A 52 -6.59 6.20 -9.03
N GLU A 53 -5.48 6.14 -8.30
CA GLU A 53 -4.47 7.20 -8.34
C GLU A 53 -3.83 7.37 -9.72
N ASP A 54 -3.50 6.26 -10.38
CA ASP A 54 -2.86 6.25 -11.70
C ASP A 54 -3.77 6.77 -12.81
N GLN A 55 -5.06 6.46 -12.74
CA GLN A 55 -6.04 6.87 -13.77
C GLN A 55 -6.63 8.26 -13.54
N VAL A 56 -6.62 8.76 -12.30
CA VAL A 56 -7.35 9.98 -11.93
C VAL A 56 -6.45 11.01 -11.27
N LEU A 57 -5.80 10.67 -10.15
CA LEU A 57 -5.06 11.61 -9.32
C LEU A 57 -3.81 12.15 -10.04
N TYR A 58 -2.91 11.27 -10.47
CA TYR A 58 -1.67 11.69 -11.12
C TYR A 58 -1.92 12.47 -12.43
N PRO A 59 -2.85 12.07 -13.32
CA PRO A 59 -3.20 12.87 -14.48
C PRO A 59 -3.74 14.26 -14.15
N ALA A 60 -4.57 14.39 -13.12
CA ALA A 60 -5.10 15.69 -12.69
C ALA A 60 -3.99 16.62 -12.18
N LEU A 61 -3.06 16.10 -11.38
CA LEU A 61 -1.91 16.86 -10.88
C LEU A 61 -0.99 17.36 -12.01
N VAL A 62 -0.73 16.52 -13.01
CA VAL A 62 0.09 16.88 -14.17
C VAL A 62 -0.60 17.94 -15.05
N GLN A 63 -1.94 17.93 -15.12
CA GLN A 63 -2.72 18.87 -15.93
C GLN A 63 -3.09 20.18 -15.19
N SER A 64 -2.68 20.32 -13.92
CA SER A 64 -3.01 21.47 -13.06
C SER A 64 -2.52 22.84 -13.58
N GLY A 65 -1.51 22.86 -14.45
CA GLY A 65 -0.84 24.09 -14.88
C GLY A 65 0.17 24.64 -13.86
N ASP A 66 0.22 24.09 -12.64
CA ASP A 66 1.26 24.39 -11.65
C ASP A 66 2.44 23.42 -11.81
N THR A 67 3.59 23.96 -12.19
CA THR A 67 4.82 23.18 -12.41
C THR A 67 5.29 22.42 -11.17
N GLN A 68 5.05 22.94 -9.95
CA GLN A 68 5.44 22.28 -8.71
C GLN A 68 4.52 21.10 -8.41
N VAL A 69 3.20 21.28 -8.57
CA VAL A 69 2.20 20.23 -8.38
C VAL A 69 2.35 19.11 -9.42
N ALA A 70 2.62 19.47 -10.67
CA ALA A 70 2.88 18.49 -11.74
C ALA A 70 4.14 17.67 -11.46
N ALA A 71 5.23 18.30 -11.00
CA ALA A 71 6.46 17.60 -10.63
C ALA A 71 6.26 16.68 -9.41
N LEU A 72 5.46 17.14 -8.42
CA LEU A 72 5.09 16.33 -7.26
C LEU A 72 4.34 15.06 -7.69
N GLY A 73 3.30 15.21 -8.51
CA GLY A 73 2.52 14.08 -9.03
C GLY A 73 3.36 13.08 -9.82
N ALA A 74 4.26 13.56 -10.68
CA ALA A 74 5.18 12.68 -11.43
C ALA A 74 6.13 11.90 -10.51
N ARG A 75 6.71 12.56 -9.48
CA ARG A 75 7.58 11.92 -8.49
C ARG A 75 6.87 10.78 -7.75
N TYR A 76 5.66 11.03 -7.24
CA TYR A 76 4.91 10.00 -6.52
C TYR A 76 4.55 8.82 -7.42
N ARG A 77 4.12 9.08 -8.67
CA ARG A 77 3.83 8.01 -9.63
C ARG A 77 5.05 7.11 -9.87
N ASP A 78 6.23 7.69 -10.09
CA ASP A 78 7.44 6.93 -10.38
C ASP A 78 7.93 6.13 -9.16
N GLU A 79 7.88 6.72 -7.96
CA GLU A 79 8.18 6.02 -6.69
C GLU A 79 7.22 4.83 -6.46
N MET A 80 5.99 4.88 -6.99
CA MET A 80 4.99 3.83 -6.78
C MET A 80 5.32 2.56 -7.55
N HIS A 81 5.92 2.69 -8.74
CA HIS A 81 6.19 1.55 -9.62
C HIS A 81 7.09 0.51 -8.94
N GLY A 82 8.18 0.97 -8.30
CA GLY A 82 9.10 0.08 -7.58
C GLY A 82 8.46 -0.59 -6.36
N LEU A 83 7.65 0.15 -5.59
CA LEU A 83 6.96 -0.42 -4.43
C LEU A 83 5.88 -1.43 -4.85
N ALA A 84 5.18 -1.20 -5.96
CA ALA A 84 4.16 -2.11 -6.47
C ALA A 84 4.75 -3.47 -6.85
N GLU A 85 5.93 -3.50 -7.47
CA GLU A 85 6.66 -4.72 -7.80
C GLU A 85 7.11 -5.49 -6.55
N GLU A 86 7.73 -4.80 -5.59
CA GLU A 86 8.15 -5.40 -4.32
C GLU A 86 6.95 -5.99 -3.55
N PHE A 87 5.83 -5.27 -3.51
CA PHE A 87 4.61 -5.72 -2.87
C PHE A 87 3.98 -6.92 -3.60
N ALA A 88 3.93 -6.90 -4.94
CA ALA A 88 3.43 -8.02 -5.73
C ALA A 88 4.26 -9.30 -5.51
N GLY A 89 5.60 -9.17 -5.42
CA GLY A 89 6.50 -10.26 -5.08
C GLY A 89 6.22 -10.84 -3.70
N PHE A 90 6.03 -9.97 -2.70
CA PHE A 90 5.64 -10.37 -1.34
C PHE A 90 4.32 -11.14 -1.32
N VAL A 91 3.27 -10.61 -1.96
CA VAL A 91 1.95 -11.27 -2.05
C VAL A 91 2.07 -12.61 -2.77
N GLY A 92 2.79 -12.67 -3.90
CA GLY A 92 2.99 -13.91 -4.66
C GLY A 92 3.67 -15.01 -3.85
N LYS A 93 4.62 -14.62 -2.98
CA LYS A 93 5.30 -15.56 -2.08
C LYS A 93 4.39 -16.02 -0.93
N TRP A 94 3.72 -15.09 -0.25
CA TRP A 94 3.11 -15.33 1.06
C TRP A 94 1.60 -15.49 1.09
N ARG A 95 0.88 -15.32 -0.04
CA ARG A 95 -0.57 -15.56 -0.10
C ARG A 95 -0.99 -17.01 0.17
N VAL A 96 -0.06 -17.95 0.14
CA VAL A 96 -0.33 -19.38 0.35
C VAL A 96 -0.05 -19.70 1.83
N PRO A 97 -1.07 -20.08 2.63
CA PRO A 97 -0.89 -20.36 4.07
C PRO A 97 0.22 -21.36 4.37
N ALA A 98 0.34 -22.43 3.58
CA ALA A 98 1.38 -23.43 3.75
C ALA A 98 2.80 -22.86 3.64
N ARG A 99 3.02 -21.80 2.85
CA ARG A 99 4.32 -21.13 2.75
C ARG A 99 4.59 -20.27 3.98
N VAL A 100 3.58 -19.59 4.50
CA VAL A 100 3.67 -18.80 5.75
C VAL A 100 4.00 -19.71 6.93
N ALA A 101 3.33 -20.85 7.06
CA ALA A 101 3.59 -21.82 8.12
C ALA A 101 4.98 -22.46 8.02
N ALA A 102 5.48 -22.69 6.79
CA ALA A 102 6.78 -23.30 6.56
C ALA A 102 7.98 -22.37 6.82
N ASP A 103 7.80 -21.05 6.68
CA ASP A 103 8.86 -20.06 6.91
C ASP A 103 8.32 -18.80 7.62
N PRO A 104 8.01 -18.89 8.93
CA PRO A 104 7.50 -17.77 9.71
C PRO A 104 8.45 -16.56 9.75
N GLU A 105 9.75 -16.81 9.90
CA GLU A 105 10.75 -15.74 10.01
C GLU A 105 11.01 -15.04 8.68
N GLY A 106 11.01 -15.78 7.57
CA GLY A 106 11.05 -15.20 6.24
C GLY A 106 9.81 -14.36 5.94
N PHE A 107 8.63 -14.79 6.38
CA PHE A 107 7.41 -13.99 6.28
C PHE A 107 7.55 -12.69 7.07
N ARG A 108 7.98 -12.79 8.34
CA ARG A 108 8.18 -11.63 9.22
C ARG A 108 9.14 -10.61 8.61
N ALA A 109 10.28 -11.06 8.10
CA ALA A 109 11.27 -10.19 7.47
C ALA A 109 10.73 -9.51 6.19
N GLY A 110 10.02 -10.26 5.35
CA GLY A 110 9.37 -9.72 4.15
C GLY A 110 8.29 -8.69 4.49
N ALA A 111 7.44 -9.01 5.47
CA ALA A 111 6.35 -8.14 5.92
C ALA A 111 6.90 -6.83 6.49
N ASN A 112 7.91 -6.90 7.36
CA ASN A 112 8.56 -5.71 7.93
C ASN A 112 9.19 -4.81 6.87
N THR A 113 9.72 -5.37 5.78
CA THR A 113 10.33 -4.61 4.70
C THR A 113 9.26 -3.88 3.88
N VAL A 114 8.30 -4.64 3.36
CA VAL A 114 7.32 -4.13 2.39
C VAL A 114 6.26 -3.26 3.07
N LEU A 115 5.72 -3.68 4.22
CA LEU A 115 4.66 -2.93 4.90
C LEU A 115 5.18 -1.62 5.49
N ARG A 116 6.45 -1.56 5.91
CA ARG A 116 7.08 -0.31 6.35
C ARG A 116 7.15 0.70 5.20
N ARG A 117 7.63 0.28 4.02
CA ARG A 117 7.73 1.17 2.86
C ARG A 117 6.36 1.68 2.42
N LEU A 118 5.35 0.80 2.43
CA LEU A 118 3.98 1.19 2.15
C LEU A 118 3.47 2.21 3.19
N PHE A 119 3.65 1.93 4.48
CA PHE A 119 3.25 2.86 5.54
C PHE A 119 3.90 4.24 5.40
N GLU A 120 5.21 4.29 5.19
CA GLU A 120 5.97 5.54 5.00
C GLU A 120 5.47 6.31 3.78
N ARG A 121 5.09 5.61 2.71
CA ARG A 121 4.54 6.22 1.51
C ARG A 121 3.16 6.83 1.76
N LEU A 122 2.21 6.06 2.31
CA LEU A 122 0.84 6.54 2.57
C LEU A 122 0.88 7.80 3.45
N LYS A 123 1.78 7.84 4.45
CA LYS A 123 2.00 9.00 5.30
C LYS A 123 2.52 10.23 4.55
N ARG A 124 3.43 10.03 3.59
CA ARG A 124 3.94 11.13 2.75
C ARG A 124 2.87 11.61 1.77
N GLU A 125 2.05 10.71 1.21
CA GLU A 125 0.94 11.08 0.33
C GLU A 125 -0.11 11.92 1.08
N ASP A 126 -0.52 11.49 2.27
CA ASP A 126 -1.43 12.24 3.14
C ASP A 126 -0.89 13.64 3.50
N ALA A 127 0.43 13.78 3.66
CA ALA A 127 1.06 15.01 4.14
C ALA A 127 1.45 15.99 3.03
N GLU A 128 1.77 15.50 1.83
CA GLU A 128 2.30 16.32 0.73
C GLU A 128 1.38 16.29 -0.50
N LEU A 129 1.01 15.08 -0.96
CA LEU A 129 0.33 14.89 -2.24
C LEU A 129 -1.13 15.31 -2.19
N TYR A 130 -1.87 14.85 -1.18
CA TYR A 130 -3.30 15.11 -1.06
C TYR A 130 -3.61 16.58 -0.77
N PRO A 131 -2.86 17.29 0.11
CA PRO A 131 -3.04 18.73 0.27
C PRO A 131 -2.79 19.53 -1.01
N ALA A 132 -1.84 19.11 -1.86
CA ALA A 132 -1.62 19.73 -3.16
C ALA A 132 -2.76 19.44 -4.14
N ALA A 133 -3.33 18.23 -4.09
CA ALA A 133 -4.45 17.83 -4.93
C ALA A 133 -5.78 18.52 -4.55
N GLU A 134 -5.98 18.85 -3.27
CA GLU A 134 -7.16 19.59 -2.79
C GLU A 134 -7.17 21.07 -3.22
N GLN A 135 -6.02 21.60 -3.66
CA GLN A 135 -5.90 22.96 -4.17
C GLN A 135 -6.23 23.10 -5.67
N LEU A 136 -6.48 21.99 -6.36
CA LEU A 136 -6.90 21.92 -7.77
C LEU A 136 -8.41 22.06 -7.94
#